data_AF-A0A936C8N8-F1
#
_entry.id   AF-A0A936C8N8-F1
#
_cell.length_a   1.000
_cell.length_b   1.000
_cell.length_c   1.000
_cell.angle_alpha   90.00
_cell.angle_beta   90.00
_cell.angle_gamma   90.00
#
_symmetry.space_group_name_H-M   'P 1'
#
loop_
_entity.id
_entity.type
_entity.pdbx_description
1 polymer ?
#
loop_
_entity_poly.entity_id
_entity_poly.type
_entity_poly.pdbx_seq_one_letter_code
_entity_poly.pdbx_strand_id
1 'polypeptide(L)'
;MDSDDLKSAAAKSMEGSGDIRERVRELTLAAIRQRKFDFAGMKDVMHQVSDGITLGAERRGEDLKQALGDAYRGMDEAFSKSAQATQLALSELVSKGREFNDSEVRATLEAMRKLEKDLLATLAGSAEKTGGRIKEEMQELAAHAARAGTDTGAVIAKTMSDFSHQFARTAGEATQAGVDAAKALSERLAEATSGFLAGLSDALASKDKTTKH
;
A
#
# COMPACT_ATOMS: atom_id res chain seq x y z
N MET A 1 5.03 23.64 10.77
CA MET A 1 4.48 24.34 9.60
C MET A 1 2.98 24.26 9.74
N ASP A 2 2.35 25.41 9.93
CA ASP A 2 0.91 25.47 10.16
C ASP A 2 0.15 25.24 8.84
N SER A 3 -1.14 24.92 8.91
CA SER A 3 -1.99 24.61 7.74
C SER A 3 -1.93 25.70 6.67
N ASP A 4 -1.98 26.97 7.10
CA ASP A 4 -1.97 28.12 6.20
C ASP A 4 -0.59 28.36 5.57
N ASP A 5 0.48 27.93 6.24
CA ASP A 5 1.84 28.02 5.72
C ASP A 5 2.05 27.08 4.52
N LEU A 6 1.46 25.87 4.54
CA LEU A 6 1.63 24.89 3.45
C LEU A 6 0.93 25.29 2.18
N LYS A 7 -0.31 25.77 2.30
CA LYS A 7 -1.04 26.32 1.17
C LYS A 7 -0.27 27.49 0.52
N SER A 8 0.25 28.41 1.34
CA SER A 8 1.04 29.54 0.85
C SER A 8 2.34 29.10 0.18
N ALA A 9 3.07 28.14 0.78
CA ALA A 9 4.30 27.60 0.22
C ALA A 9 4.06 26.87 -1.12
N ALA A 10 2.95 26.15 -1.25
CA ALA A 10 2.56 25.49 -2.49
C ALA A 10 2.22 26.53 -3.58
N ALA A 11 1.48 27.60 -3.24
CA ALA A 11 1.23 28.70 -4.16
C ALA A 11 2.53 29.37 -4.64
N LYS A 12 3.49 29.60 -3.73
CA LYS A 12 4.81 30.14 -4.10
C LYS A 12 5.63 29.18 -4.96
N SER A 13 5.46 27.88 -4.80
CA SER A 13 6.14 26.87 -5.64
C SER A 13 5.68 26.95 -7.09
N MET A 14 4.48 27.47 -7.33
CA MET A 14 3.93 27.80 -8.64
C MET A 14 4.46 29.13 -9.18
N GLU A 15 5.30 29.88 -8.49
CA GLU A 15 5.85 31.15 -8.98
C GLU A 15 7.29 30.99 -9.50
N GLY A 16 7.75 31.94 -10.32
CA GLY A 16 9.13 32.00 -10.82
C GLY A 16 9.47 31.05 -11.98
N SER A 17 10.67 31.26 -12.52
CA SER A 17 11.29 30.44 -13.56
C SER A 17 12.10 29.31 -12.92
N GLY A 18 11.74 28.06 -13.18
CA GLY A 18 12.44 26.87 -12.68
C GLY A 18 11.49 25.67 -12.63
N ASP A 19 11.99 24.53 -12.16
CA ASP A 19 11.22 23.28 -12.15
C ASP A 19 10.10 23.29 -11.09
N ILE A 20 8.87 23.55 -11.53
CA ILE A 20 7.67 23.53 -10.69
C ILE A 20 7.43 22.14 -10.10
N ARG A 21 7.64 21.10 -10.90
CA ARG A 21 7.45 19.70 -10.52
C ARG A 21 8.36 19.34 -9.35
N GLU A 22 9.64 19.67 -9.45
CA GLU A 22 10.61 19.40 -8.39
C GLU A 22 10.28 20.17 -7.10
N ARG A 23 9.95 21.47 -7.19
CA ARG A 23 9.60 22.27 -6.01
C ARG A 23 8.37 21.74 -5.28
N VAL A 24 7.30 21.43 -6.02
CA VAL A 24 6.08 20.88 -5.43
C VAL A 24 6.34 19.48 -4.84
N ARG A 25 7.17 18.66 -5.50
CA ARG A 25 7.57 17.34 -4.99
C ARG A 25 8.31 17.44 -3.65
N GLU A 26 9.33 18.27 -3.56
CA GLU A 26 10.12 18.43 -2.34
C GLU A 26 9.29 19.04 -1.20
N LEU A 27 8.46 20.04 -1.50
CA LEU A 27 7.53 20.62 -0.54
C LEU A 27 6.58 19.56 0.03
N THR A 28 5.96 18.77 -0.85
CA THR A 28 5.00 17.73 -0.47
C THR A 28 5.69 16.65 0.37
N LEU A 29 6.89 16.19 -0.01
CA LEU A 29 7.67 15.24 0.77
C LEU A 29 8.02 15.78 2.16
N ALA A 30 8.44 17.04 2.25
CA ALA A 30 8.74 17.67 3.53
C ALA A 30 7.51 17.75 4.44
N ALA A 31 6.33 18.02 3.87
CA ALA A 31 5.07 18.07 4.60
C ALA A 31 4.63 16.67 5.08
N ILE A 32 4.70 15.65 4.23
CA ILE A 32 4.39 14.25 4.61
C ILE A 32 5.28 13.79 5.77
N ARG A 33 6.59 14.07 5.70
CA ARG A 33 7.54 13.72 6.78
C ARG A 33 7.18 14.36 8.11
N GLN A 34 6.77 15.64 8.11
CA GLN A 34 6.33 16.34 9.33
C GLN A 34 5.07 15.71 9.94
N ARG A 35 4.18 15.18 9.11
CA ARG A 35 2.99 14.43 9.53
C ARG A 35 3.27 12.96 9.86
N LYS A 36 4.56 12.56 9.92
CA LYS A 36 5.01 11.20 10.27
C LYS A 36 4.35 10.10 9.43
N PHE A 37 4.03 10.39 8.17
CA PHE A 37 3.37 9.44 7.26
C PHE A 37 2.00 8.93 7.77
N ASP A 38 1.32 9.70 8.62
CA ASP A 38 -0.06 9.42 9.02
C ASP A 38 -1.02 9.67 7.85
N PHE A 39 -1.95 8.74 7.59
CA PHE A 39 -2.86 8.84 6.45
C PHE A 39 -3.79 10.06 6.51
N ALA A 40 -4.27 10.44 7.69
CA ALA A 40 -5.10 11.63 7.82
C ALA A 40 -4.27 12.91 7.59
N GLY A 41 -3.05 12.94 8.12
CA GLY A 41 -2.08 14.01 7.86
C GLY A 41 -1.67 14.09 6.38
N MET A 42 -1.51 12.97 5.70
CA MET A 42 -1.20 12.93 4.26
C MET A 42 -2.36 13.45 3.41
N LYS A 43 -3.61 13.15 3.81
CA LYS A 43 -4.81 13.73 3.19
C LYS A 43 -4.89 15.25 3.40
N ASP A 44 -4.58 15.73 4.60
CA ASP A 44 -4.49 17.17 4.90
C ASP A 44 -3.44 17.87 4.00
N VAL A 45 -2.25 17.29 3.90
CA VAL A 45 -1.17 17.76 3.01
C VAL A 45 -1.64 17.82 1.56
N MET A 46 -2.30 16.77 1.08
CA MET A 46 -2.83 16.70 -0.28
C MET A 46 -3.82 17.84 -0.58
N HIS A 47 -4.75 18.11 0.32
CA HIS A 47 -5.71 19.21 0.18
C HIS A 47 -5.01 20.57 0.21
N GLN A 48 -4.14 20.82 1.19
CA GLN A 48 -3.43 22.11 1.32
C GLN A 48 -2.53 22.40 0.11
N VAL A 49 -1.79 21.40 -0.37
CA VAL A 49 -0.92 21.55 -1.54
C VAL A 49 -1.77 21.77 -2.80
N SER A 50 -2.87 21.02 -2.99
CA SER A 50 -3.78 21.22 -4.14
C SER A 50 -4.42 22.61 -4.15
N ASP A 51 -4.88 23.09 -3.00
CA ASP A 51 -5.43 24.43 -2.85
C ASP A 51 -4.36 25.52 -3.11
N GLY A 52 -3.11 25.26 -2.71
CA GLY A 52 -1.98 26.16 -2.98
C GLY A 52 -1.59 26.19 -4.44
N ILE A 53 -1.51 25.03 -5.11
CA ILE A 53 -1.27 24.91 -6.56
C ILE A 53 -2.31 25.72 -7.32
N THR A 54 -3.58 25.55 -6.95
CA THR A 54 -4.72 26.26 -7.54
C THR A 54 -4.57 27.77 -7.38
N LEU A 55 -4.27 28.24 -6.16
CA LEU A 55 -4.05 29.66 -5.87
C LEU A 55 -2.87 30.24 -6.65
N GLY A 56 -1.78 29.48 -6.77
CA GLY A 56 -0.60 29.91 -7.53
C GLY A 56 -0.84 29.93 -9.04
N ALA A 57 -1.72 29.06 -9.54
CA ALA A 57 -2.10 28.98 -10.94
C ALA A 57 -2.89 30.21 -11.43
N GLU A 58 -3.61 30.90 -10.55
CA GLU A 58 -4.31 32.16 -10.87
C GLU A 58 -3.38 33.26 -11.41
N ARG A 59 -2.09 33.18 -11.08
CA ARG A 59 -1.08 34.15 -11.52
C ARG A 59 -0.32 33.72 -12.78
N ARG A 60 -0.65 32.54 -13.34
CA ARG A 60 -0.02 31.99 -14.54
C ARG A 60 -0.77 32.42 -15.79
N GLY A 61 -0.02 32.67 -16.85
CA GLY A 61 -0.54 33.17 -18.12
C GLY A 61 -0.65 32.05 -19.15
N GLU A 62 0.15 32.14 -20.21
CA GLU A 62 0.13 31.19 -21.32
C GLU A 62 0.56 29.77 -20.89
N ASP A 63 1.48 29.68 -19.93
CA ASP A 63 2.09 28.44 -19.43
C ASP A 63 1.25 27.69 -18.38
N LEU A 64 0.03 28.16 -18.07
CA LEU A 64 -0.87 27.61 -17.05
C LEU A 64 -1.01 26.08 -17.12
N LYS A 65 -1.31 25.54 -18.32
CA LYS A 65 -1.51 24.10 -18.54
C LYS A 65 -0.29 23.28 -18.12
N GLN A 66 0.89 23.71 -18.56
CA GLN A 66 2.15 23.04 -18.24
C GLN A 66 2.45 23.16 -16.75
N ALA A 67 2.31 24.35 -16.17
CA ALA A 67 2.55 24.59 -14.76
C ALA A 67 1.66 23.73 -13.85
N LEU A 68 0.36 23.64 -14.16
CA LEU A 68 -0.57 22.76 -13.45
C LEU A 68 -0.16 21.28 -13.58
N GLY A 69 0.12 20.83 -14.80
CA GLY A 69 0.54 19.45 -15.05
C GLY A 69 1.82 19.08 -14.29
N ASP A 70 2.81 19.96 -14.29
CA ASP A 70 4.08 19.76 -13.59
C ASP A 70 3.90 19.74 -12.06
N ALA A 71 3.09 20.65 -11.53
CA ALA A 71 2.79 20.71 -10.11
C ALA A 71 2.09 19.43 -9.61
N TYR A 72 1.06 18.98 -10.31
CA TYR A 72 0.32 17.78 -9.93
C TYR A 72 1.16 16.50 -10.08
N ARG A 73 2.03 16.40 -11.10
CA ARG A 73 3.02 15.32 -11.18
C ARG A 73 4.00 15.34 -10.02
N GLY A 74 4.49 16.53 -9.64
CA GLY A 74 5.39 16.67 -8.50
C GLY A 74 4.75 16.20 -7.19
N MET A 75 3.47 16.55 -6.98
CA MET A 75 2.70 16.08 -5.84
C MET A 75 2.50 14.56 -5.89
N ASP A 76 2.08 13.99 -7.02
CA ASP A 76 1.90 12.54 -7.20
C ASP A 76 3.20 11.76 -6.94
N GLU A 77 4.34 12.24 -7.44
CA GLU A 77 5.64 11.62 -7.15
C GLU A 77 6.00 11.61 -5.67
N ALA A 78 5.64 12.65 -4.93
CA ALA A 78 5.88 12.70 -3.50
C ALA A 78 5.05 11.64 -2.77
N PHE A 79 3.78 11.47 -3.16
CA PHE A 79 2.93 10.41 -2.64
C PHE A 79 3.41 9.02 -3.05
N SER A 80 3.82 8.84 -4.31
CA SER A 80 4.39 7.60 -4.84
C SER A 80 5.66 7.20 -4.09
N LYS A 81 6.61 8.12 -3.89
CA LYS A 81 7.82 7.86 -3.08
C LYS A 81 7.49 7.50 -1.64
N SER A 82 6.51 8.17 -1.05
CA SER A 82 6.06 7.86 0.32
C SER A 82 5.43 6.47 0.38
N ALA A 83 4.64 6.10 -0.63
CA ALA A 83 4.03 4.78 -0.73
C ALA A 83 5.10 3.68 -0.87
N GLN A 84 6.11 3.89 -1.72
CA GLN A 84 7.24 2.97 -1.89
C GLN A 84 8.01 2.77 -0.58
N ALA A 85 8.26 3.84 0.16
CA ALA A 85 8.95 3.78 1.45
C ALA A 85 8.15 2.98 2.49
N THR A 86 6.84 3.22 2.58
CA THR A 86 5.95 2.46 3.47
C THR A 86 5.89 0.98 3.10
N GLN A 87 5.79 0.66 1.80
CA GLN A 87 5.85 -0.72 1.31
C GLN A 87 7.14 -1.40 1.76
N LEU A 88 8.29 -0.78 1.52
CA LEU A 88 9.59 -1.37 1.86
C LEU A 88 9.71 -1.64 3.37
N ALA A 89 9.29 -0.67 4.19
CA ALA A 89 9.29 -0.83 5.64
C ALA A 89 8.39 -2.00 6.09
N LEU A 90 7.20 -2.16 5.51
CA LEU A 90 6.32 -3.29 5.80
C LEU A 90 6.96 -4.62 5.36
N SER A 91 7.50 -4.70 4.14
CA SER A 91 8.17 -5.89 3.63
C SER A 91 9.34 -6.32 4.52
N GLU A 92 10.13 -5.37 5.04
CA GLU A 92 11.19 -5.65 6.00
C GLU A 92 10.68 -6.18 7.33
N LEU A 93 9.58 -5.62 7.86
CA LEU A 93 8.99 -6.06 9.13
C LEU A 93 8.46 -7.49 9.04
N VAL A 94 7.77 -7.83 7.94
CA VAL A 94 7.31 -9.19 7.65
C VAL A 94 8.51 -10.14 7.53
N SER A 95 9.54 -9.74 6.76
CA SER A 95 10.74 -10.57 6.56
C SER A 95 11.54 -10.80 7.86
N LYS A 96 11.50 -9.86 8.80
CA LYS A 96 12.15 -9.95 10.12
C LYS A 96 11.32 -10.73 11.15
N GLY A 97 10.17 -11.30 10.75
CA GLY A 97 9.32 -12.14 11.61
C GLY A 97 8.63 -11.39 12.74
N ARG A 98 8.48 -10.06 12.64
CA ARG A 98 7.68 -9.28 13.59
C ARG A 98 6.19 -9.60 13.41
N GLU A 99 5.42 -9.48 14.49
CA GLU A 99 3.97 -9.77 14.64
C GLU A 99 3.02 -8.95 13.74
N PHE A 100 3.42 -8.54 12.54
CA PHE A 100 2.46 -8.05 11.55
C PHE A 100 1.70 -9.25 10.99
N ASN A 101 0.42 -9.35 11.33
CA ASN A 101 -0.45 -10.34 10.72
C ASN A 101 -0.88 -9.84 9.31
N ASP A 102 -1.28 -10.76 8.44
CA ASP A 102 -1.70 -10.44 7.06
C ASP A 102 -2.81 -9.39 6.98
N SER A 103 -3.62 -9.25 8.04
CA SER A 103 -4.72 -8.28 8.08
C SER A 103 -4.22 -6.84 8.22
N GLU A 104 -3.13 -6.59 8.93
CA GLU A 104 -2.54 -5.25 9.08
C GLU A 104 -1.86 -4.78 7.78
N VAL A 105 -1.19 -5.70 7.08
CA VAL A 105 -0.63 -5.40 5.75
C VAL A 105 -1.75 -5.07 4.76
N ARG A 106 -2.82 -5.88 4.74
CA ARG A 106 -4.00 -5.60 3.89
C ARG A 106 -4.66 -4.27 4.23
N ALA A 107 -4.86 -3.96 5.51
CA ALA A 107 -5.43 -2.70 5.96
C ALA A 107 -4.59 -1.50 5.50
N THR A 108 -3.25 -1.62 5.57
CA THR A 108 -2.35 -0.56 5.11
C THR A 108 -2.44 -0.37 3.60
N LEU A 109 -2.47 -1.44 2.82
CA LEU A 109 -2.63 -1.36 1.36
C LEU A 109 -3.99 -0.79 0.95
N GLU A 110 -5.05 -1.09 1.71
CA GLU A 110 -6.37 -0.51 1.50
C GLU A 110 -6.40 0.99 1.83
N ALA A 111 -5.73 1.40 2.92
CA ALA A 111 -5.56 2.81 3.25
C ALA A 111 -4.79 3.56 2.16
N MET A 112 -3.77 2.95 1.56
CA MET A 112 -3.04 3.52 0.42
C MET A 112 -3.94 3.67 -0.82
N ARG A 113 -4.74 2.66 -1.15
CA ARG A 113 -5.73 2.76 -2.25
C ARG A 113 -6.76 3.86 -2.00
N LYS A 114 -7.20 4.00 -0.76
CA LYS A 114 -8.12 5.09 -0.39
C LYS A 114 -7.45 6.45 -0.58
N LEU A 115 -6.17 6.57 -0.23
CA LEU A 115 -5.40 7.79 -0.43
C LEU A 115 -5.23 8.15 -1.92
N GLU A 116 -5.00 7.17 -2.80
CA GLU A 116 -4.99 7.39 -4.25
C GLU A 116 -6.36 7.89 -4.77
N LYS A 117 -7.46 7.27 -4.31
CA LYS A 117 -8.82 7.74 -4.65
C LYS A 117 -9.06 9.16 -4.17
N ASP A 118 -8.60 9.48 -2.95
CA ASP A 118 -8.69 10.83 -2.40
C ASP A 118 -7.85 11.84 -3.21
N LEU A 119 -6.72 11.43 -3.80
CA LEU A 119 -5.90 12.26 -4.69
C LEU A 119 -6.67 12.64 -5.97
N LEU A 120 -7.26 11.64 -6.64
CA LEU A 120 -8.08 11.88 -7.82
C LEU A 120 -9.32 12.72 -7.51
N ALA A 121 -9.96 12.47 -6.36
CA ALA A 121 -11.12 13.25 -5.91
C ALA A 121 -10.74 14.70 -5.56
N THR A 122 -9.55 14.92 -4.98
CA THR A 122 -9.05 16.27 -4.66
C THR A 122 -8.74 17.05 -5.92
N LEU A 123 -8.08 16.42 -6.90
CA LEU A 123 -7.87 16.98 -8.24
C LEU A 123 -9.18 17.46 -8.88
N ALA A 124 -10.20 16.59 -8.93
CA ALA A 124 -11.50 16.93 -9.48
C ALA A 124 -12.23 18.00 -8.65
N GLY A 125 -12.17 17.91 -7.32
CA GLY A 125 -12.83 18.85 -6.41
C GLY A 125 -12.20 20.24 -6.42
N SER A 126 -10.88 20.35 -6.55
CA SER A 126 -10.20 21.63 -6.72
C SER A 126 -10.55 22.28 -8.06
N ALA A 127 -10.75 21.49 -9.13
CA ALA A 127 -11.22 22.02 -10.42
C ALA A 127 -12.59 22.70 -10.28
N GLU A 128 -13.52 22.09 -9.56
CA GLU A 128 -14.88 22.65 -9.35
C GLU A 128 -14.90 23.93 -8.50
N LYS A 129 -13.88 24.16 -7.66
CA LYS A 129 -13.73 25.40 -6.88
C LYS A 129 -13.15 26.56 -7.68
N THR A 130 -12.70 26.30 -8.91
CA THR A 130 -12.05 27.29 -9.78
C THR A 130 -12.94 27.69 -10.94
N GLY A 131 -12.67 28.86 -11.52
CA GLY A 131 -13.36 29.36 -12.70
C GLY A 131 -12.48 29.38 -13.95
N GLY A 132 -13.13 29.48 -15.11
CA GLY A 132 -12.49 29.73 -16.40
C GLY A 132 -11.45 28.66 -16.78
N ARG A 133 -10.34 29.11 -17.36
CA ARG A 133 -9.30 28.24 -17.93
C ARG A 133 -8.68 27.28 -16.91
N ILE A 134 -8.56 27.68 -15.64
CA ILE A 134 -8.00 26.81 -14.59
C ILE A 134 -8.89 25.57 -14.41
N LYS A 135 -10.21 25.76 -14.36
CA LYS A 135 -11.17 24.66 -14.25
C LYS A 135 -11.04 23.67 -15.40
N GLU A 136 -10.98 24.18 -16.63
CA GLU A 136 -10.87 23.36 -17.85
C GLU A 136 -9.60 22.50 -17.85
N GLU A 137 -8.45 23.10 -17.57
CA GLU A 137 -7.16 22.39 -17.54
C GLU A 137 -7.12 21.37 -16.39
N MET A 138 -7.67 21.69 -15.22
CA MET A 138 -7.73 20.76 -14.09
C MET A 138 -8.69 19.60 -14.34
N GLN A 139 -9.83 19.83 -15.00
CA GLN A 139 -10.74 18.76 -15.42
C GLN A 139 -10.07 17.83 -16.44
N GLU A 140 -9.31 18.37 -17.39
CA GLU A 140 -8.54 17.57 -18.34
C GLU A 140 -7.47 16.73 -17.62
N LEU A 141 -6.72 17.32 -16.68
CA LEU A 141 -5.72 16.62 -15.88
C LEU A 141 -6.35 15.52 -15.02
N ALA A 142 -7.46 15.80 -14.33
CA ALA A 142 -8.17 14.80 -13.52
C ALA A 142 -8.70 13.65 -14.38
N ALA A 143 -9.27 13.96 -15.55
CA ALA A 143 -9.75 12.95 -16.48
C ALA A 143 -8.61 12.13 -17.09
N HIS A 144 -7.45 12.76 -17.36
CA HIS A 144 -6.25 12.06 -17.79
C HIS A 144 -5.75 11.12 -16.69
N ALA A 145 -5.59 11.59 -15.45
CA ALA A 145 -5.14 10.77 -14.33
C ALA A 145 -6.09 9.60 -14.04
N ALA A 146 -7.41 9.80 -14.15
CA ALA A 146 -8.39 8.73 -13.98
C ALA A 146 -8.31 7.64 -15.06
N ARG A 147 -7.88 7.99 -16.29
CA ARG A 147 -7.75 7.04 -17.42
C ARG A 147 -6.38 6.40 -17.51
N ALA A 148 -5.32 7.21 -17.39
CA ALA A 148 -3.93 6.79 -17.53
C ALA A 148 -3.35 6.21 -16.23
N GLY A 149 -3.96 6.52 -15.09
CA GLY A 149 -3.44 6.20 -13.78
C GLY A 149 -2.50 7.28 -13.22
N THR A 150 -2.00 7.03 -12.01
CA THR A 150 -1.02 7.85 -11.31
C THR A 150 0.21 7.00 -10.97
N ASP A 151 1.37 7.63 -10.76
CA ASP A 151 2.58 6.93 -10.30
C ASP A 151 2.35 6.32 -8.92
N THR A 152 1.56 6.99 -8.07
CA THR A 152 1.12 6.44 -6.77
C THR A 152 0.29 5.17 -6.96
N GLY A 153 -0.67 5.19 -7.88
CA GLY A 153 -1.51 4.05 -8.22
C GLY A 153 -0.73 2.86 -8.75
N ALA A 154 0.27 3.10 -9.62
CA ALA A 154 1.15 2.07 -10.14
C ALA A 154 1.92 1.35 -9.02
N VAL A 155 2.46 2.11 -8.05
CA VAL A 155 3.14 1.55 -6.86
C VAL A 155 2.19 0.70 -6.04
N ILE A 156 0.98 1.20 -5.75
CA ILE A 156 0.00 0.47 -4.94
C ILE A 156 -0.45 -0.82 -5.63
N ALA A 157 -0.74 -0.76 -6.93
CA ALA A 157 -1.13 -1.92 -7.72
C ALA A 157 -0.03 -2.98 -7.73
N LYS A 158 1.22 -2.57 -7.99
CA LYS A 158 2.39 -3.46 -7.93
C LYS A 158 2.54 -4.09 -6.55
N THR A 159 2.45 -3.29 -5.50
CA THR A 159 2.59 -3.77 -4.11
C THR A 159 1.53 -4.81 -3.76
N MET A 160 0.27 -4.59 -4.14
CA MET A 160 -0.79 -5.57 -3.90
C MET A 160 -0.53 -6.88 -4.66
N SER A 161 -0.03 -6.79 -5.89
CA SER A 161 0.35 -7.98 -6.66
C SER A 161 1.47 -8.75 -5.98
N ASP A 162 2.54 -8.05 -5.56
CA ASP A 162 3.69 -8.64 -4.88
C ASP A 162 3.26 -9.33 -3.57
N PHE A 163 2.44 -8.65 -2.76
CA PHE A 163 1.89 -9.21 -1.52
C PHE A 163 1.01 -10.45 -1.77
N SER A 164 0.14 -10.40 -2.79
CA SER A 164 -0.72 -11.53 -3.15
C SER A 164 0.10 -12.75 -3.60
N HIS A 165 1.17 -12.54 -4.35
CA HIS A 165 2.10 -13.60 -4.74
C HIS A 165 2.86 -14.17 -3.54
N GLN A 166 3.30 -13.33 -2.61
CA GLN A 166 3.97 -13.76 -1.39
C GLN A 166 3.02 -14.61 -0.52
N PHE A 167 1.79 -14.16 -0.30
CA PHE A 167 0.79 -14.91 0.46
C PHE A 167 0.47 -16.27 -0.18
N ALA A 168 0.29 -16.32 -1.51
CA ALA A 168 0.04 -17.58 -2.22
C ALA A 168 1.21 -18.56 -2.10
N ARG A 169 2.47 -18.08 -2.09
CA ARG A 169 3.65 -18.92 -1.84
C ARG A 169 3.67 -19.45 -0.43
N THR A 170 3.47 -18.62 0.60
CA THR A 170 3.44 -19.07 2.00
C THR A 170 2.31 -20.07 2.27
N ALA A 171 1.12 -19.83 1.69
CA ALA A 171 -0.01 -20.76 1.78
C ALA A 171 0.24 -22.07 1.02
N GLY A 172 0.89 -22.02 -0.15
CA GLY A 172 1.28 -23.20 -0.93
C GLY A 172 2.46 -23.99 -0.35
N GLU A 173 3.39 -23.34 0.34
CA GLU A 173 4.49 -23.98 1.06
C GLU A 173 3.98 -24.65 2.35
N ALA A 174 3.01 -24.03 3.03
CA ALA A 174 2.30 -24.63 4.17
C ALA A 174 1.51 -25.89 3.77
N THR A 175 1.09 -26.03 2.51
CA THR A 175 0.39 -27.24 2.06
C THR A 175 1.34 -28.36 1.65
N GLN A 176 2.52 -28.11 1.08
CA GLN A 176 3.44 -29.21 0.73
C GLN A 176 4.13 -29.80 1.97
N ALA A 177 4.71 -28.96 2.83
CA ALA A 177 5.33 -29.41 4.08
C ALA A 177 4.27 -29.89 5.10
N GLY A 178 3.08 -29.29 5.10
CA GLY A 178 1.95 -29.73 5.92
C GLY A 178 1.33 -31.06 5.46
N VAL A 179 1.24 -31.30 4.14
CA VAL A 179 0.80 -32.59 3.58
C VAL A 179 1.86 -33.67 3.80
N ASP A 180 3.14 -33.37 3.63
CA ASP A 180 4.21 -34.35 3.87
C ASP A 180 4.37 -34.65 5.37
N ALA A 181 4.21 -33.66 6.26
CA ALA A 181 4.16 -33.87 7.70
C ALA A 181 2.89 -34.64 8.13
N ALA A 182 1.73 -34.35 7.54
CA ALA A 182 0.50 -35.10 7.78
C ALA A 182 0.58 -36.54 7.25
N LYS A 183 1.23 -36.77 6.09
CA LYS A 183 1.53 -38.10 5.56
C LYS A 183 2.48 -38.85 6.47
N ALA A 184 3.60 -38.26 6.87
CA ALA A 184 4.57 -38.88 7.78
C ALA A 184 3.96 -39.18 9.16
N LEU A 185 3.03 -38.35 9.64
CA LEU A 185 2.27 -38.61 10.85
C LEU A 185 1.25 -39.75 10.65
N SER A 186 0.58 -39.80 9.48
CA SER A 186 -0.37 -40.87 9.12
C SER A 186 0.31 -42.23 8.93
N GLU A 187 1.52 -42.25 8.36
CA GLU A 187 2.33 -43.45 8.18
C GLU A 187 2.80 -43.99 9.53
N ARG A 188 3.25 -43.10 10.43
CA ARG A 188 3.60 -43.47 11.82
C ARG A 188 2.39 -43.92 12.65
N LEU A 189 1.21 -43.34 12.41
CA LEU A 189 -0.05 -43.79 13.02
C LEU A 189 -0.48 -45.16 12.49
N ALA A 190 -0.35 -45.41 11.19
CA ALA A 190 -0.65 -46.71 10.59
C ALA A 190 0.29 -47.81 11.14
N GLU A 191 1.59 -47.51 11.29
CA GLU A 191 2.59 -48.41 11.87
C GLU A 191 2.30 -48.70 13.37
N ALA A 192 1.83 -47.70 14.12
CA ALA A 192 1.39 -47.86 15.51
C ALA A 192 0.09 -48.68 15.67
N THR A 193 -0.76 -48.75 14.63
CA THR A 193 -2.03 -49.50 14.69
C THR A 193 -1.83 -51.01 14.46
N SER A 194 -0.80 -51.41 13.71
CA SER A 194 -0.41 -52.82 13.54
C SER A 194 0.25 -53.44 14.78
N GLY A 195 0.93 -52.64 15.61
CA GLY A 195 1.61 -53.12 16.82
C GLY A 195 0.66 -53.48 17.97
N PHE A 196 -0.48 -52.79 18.08
CA PHE A 196 -1.45 -53.03 19.16
C PHE A 196 -2.25 -54.32 18.97
N LEU A 197 -2.57 -54.71 17.73
CA LEU A 197 -3.28 -55.96 17.45
C LEU A 197 -2.39 -57.21 17.59
N ALA A 198 -1.11 -57.13 17.18
CA ALA A 198 -0.13 -58.18 17.45
C ALA A 198 0.09 -58.37 18.96
N GLY A 199 0.15 -57.27 19.73
CA GLY A 199 0.25 -57.30 21.19
C GLY A 199 -0.99 -57.87 21.90
N LEU A 200 -2.19 -57.65 21.36
CA LEU A 200 -3.42 -58.23 21.92
C LEU A 200 -3.53 -59.74 21.65
N SER A 201 -3.07 -60.21 20.49
CA SER A 201 -3.04 -61.64 20.16
C SER A 201 -2.06 -62.43 21.02
N ASP A 202 -0.89 -61.86 21.35
CA ASP A 202 0.10 -62.52 22.21
C ASP A 202 -0.33 -62.55 23.69
N ALA A 203 -1.07 -61.53 24.14
CA ALA A 203 -1.68 -61.49 25.48
C ALA A 203 -2.85 -62.47 25.64
N LEU A 204 -3.62 -62.72 24.57
CA LEU A 204 -4.68 -63.74 24.55
C LEU A 204 -4.10 -65.16 24.45
N ALA A 205 -3.04 -65.38 23.66
CA ALA A 205 -2.35 -66.67 23.56
C ALA A 205 -1.56 -67.04 24.83
N SER A 206 -1.05 -66.05 25.57
CA SER A 206 -0.33 -66.28 26.83
C SER A 206 -1.25 -66.62 27.99
N LYS A 207 -2.52 -66.17 27.96
CA LYS A 207 -3.52 -66.47 29.00
C LYS A 207 -4.07 -67.91 28.90
N ASP A 208 -3.96 -68.54 27.73
CA ASP A 208 -4.40 -69.93 27.51
C ASP A 208 -3.33 -70.97 27.91
N LYS A 209 -2.08 -70.53 28.11
CA LYS A 209 -0.97 -71.39 28.57
C LYS A 209 -0.84 -71.48 30.10
N THR A 210 -1.56 -70.65 30.86
CA THR A 210 -1.46 -70.60 32.34
C THR A 210 -2.54 -71.40 33.08
N THR A 211 -3.44 -72.09 32.39
CA THR A 211 -4.54 -72.90 33.00
C THR A 211 -4.28 -74.41 32.99
N LYS A 212 -3.05 -74.84 32.64
CA LYS A 212 -2.59 -76.22 32.81
C LYS A 212 -1.31 -76.22 33.62
N HIS A 213 -1.42 -76.25 34.95
CA HIS A 213 -0.57 -77.00 35.86
C HIS A 213 -1.16 -76.99 37.26
#